data_AF-S4RB74-F1
#
_entry.id   AF-S4RB74-F1
#
_cell.length_a   1.000
_cell.length_b   1.000
_cell.length_c   1.000
_cell.angle_alpha   90.00
_cell.angle_beta   90.00
_cell.angle_gamma   90.00
#
_symmetry.space_group_name_H-M   'P 1'
#
loop_
_entity.id
_entity.type
_entity.pdbx_description
1 polymer ?
#
loop_
_entity_poly.entity_id
_entity_poly.type
_entity_poly.pdbx_seq_one_letter_code
_entity_poly.pdbx_strand_id
1 'polypeptide(L)'
;SFLTLIFQCLRPDTLHKFTLRAVDSTGRRSEPSSLVMRMPCEVVDDNKAEDVADRVHTLYNGYTSGKEQLSAYQLLMEVTPSALHRVQRHYNKHYGKFGDFAWRTEDELGPRKASLILRRLGEVSARCAALLTEPSIYMHTVSIPYLVCRGLGGPPPWGFLRPSDLPRVCEERWLSVLRNFFPENAEGYIRYLLSPTSPY
;
A
#
# COMPACT_ATOMS: atom_id res chain seq x y z
N SER A 1 8.90 24.17 19.48
CA SER A 1 9.10 22.70 19.49
C SER A 1 8.35 22.08 18.32
N PHE A 2 8.93 21.08 17.66
CA PHE A 2 8.25 20.32 16.60
C PHE A 2 7.79 18.97 17.17
N LEU A 3 6.56 18.58 16.87
CA LEU A 3 6.01 17.26 17.20
C LEU A 3 5.87 16.47 15.91
N THR A 4 6.46 15.28 15.87
CA THR A 4 6.38 14.38 14.72
C THR A 4 5.79 13.05 15.18
N LEU A 5 4.87 12.51 14.38
CA LEU A 5 4.28 11.20 14.58
C LEU A 5 4.50 10.36 13.32
N ILE A 6 4.86 9.09 13.50
CA ILE A 6 4.98 8.12 12.43
C ILE A 6 3.94 7.03 12.65
N PHE A 7 3.09 6.84 11.65
CA PHE A 7 2.11 5.76 11.62
C PHE A 7 2.71 4.60 10.81
N GLN A 8 2.91 3.47 11.48
CA GLN A 8 3.31 2.21 10.85
C GLN A 8 2.07 1.32 10.71
N CYS A 9 2.14 0.32 9.81
CA CYS A 9 1.08 -0.67 9.61
C CYS A 9 -0.25 -0.12 9.03
N LEU A 10 -0.20 1.02 8.33
CA LEU A 10 -1.35 1.50 7.56
C LEU A 10 -1.57 0.59 6.34
N ARG A 11 -2.84 0.39 5.97
CA ARG A 11 -3.19 -0.41 4.80
C ARG A 11 -2.76 0.33 3.52
N PRO A 12 -2.23 -0.36 2.50
CA PRO A 12 -1.94 0.27 1.21
C PRO A 12 -3.23 0.66 0.49
N ASP A 13 -3.12 1.60 -0.44
CA ASP A 13 -4.20 2.09 -1.31
C ASP A 13 -5.51 2.52 -0.59
N THR A 14 -5.39 2.93 0.67
CA THR A 14 -6.50 3.48 1.45
C THR A 14 -6.33 4.98 1.67
N LEU A 15 -7.46 5.67 1.80
CA LEU A 15 -7.49 7.09 2.15
C LEU A 15 -7.61 7.22 3.67
N HIS A 16 -6.68 7.94 4.28
CA HIS A 16 -6.65 8.19 5.72
C HIS A 16 -6.82 9.69 5.99
N LYS A 17 -7.65 10.01 7.00
CA LYS A 17 -7.83 11.36 7.53
C LYS A 17 -7.18 11.44 8.92
N PHE A 18 -6.13 12.23 9.03
CA PHE A 18 -5.47 12.57 10.28
C PHE A 18 -6.01 13.91 10.78
N THR A 19 -6.37 13.99 12.06
CA THR A 19 -6.84 15.25 12.67
C THR A 19 -6.05 15.51 13.94
N LEU A 20 -5.50 16.71 14.05
CA LEU A 20 -4.70 17.17 15.18
C LEU A 20 -5.41 18.35 15.86
N ARG A 21 -5.39 18.36 17.19
CA ARG A 21 -5.94 19.43 18.02
C ARG A 21 -5.07 19.62 19.25
N ALA A 22 -4.72 20.85 19.56
CA ALA A 22 -4.01 21.18 20.79
C ALA A 22 -5.00 21.32 21.95
N VAL A 23 -4.53 21.00 23.16
CA VAL A 23 -5.26 21.19 24.42
C VAL A 23 -4.35 21.97 25.36
N ASP A 24 -4.85 23.07 25.92
CA ASP A 24 -4.09 23.87 26.90
C ASP A 24 -4.24 23.33 28.33
N SER A 25 -3.53 23.95 29.30
CA SER A 25 -3.57 23.57 30.71
C SER A 25 -4.95 23.76 31.36
N THR A 26 -5.81 24.59 30.78
CA THR A 26 -7.19 24.81 31.23
C THR A 26 -8.19 23.85 30.58
N GLY A 27 -7.72 22.99 29.68
CA GLY A 27 -8.54 22.05 28.91
C GLY A 27 -9.21 22.66 27.67
N ARG A 28 -8.91 23.92 27.31
CA ARG A 28 -9.44 24.53 26.08
C ARG A 28 -8.76 23.90 24.87
N ARG A 29 -9.51 23.81 23.78
CA ARG A 29 -9.14 23.12 22.55
C ARG A 29 -8.89 24.12 21.44
N SER A 30 -7.81 23.93 20.68
CA SER A 30 -7.59 24.68 19.45
C SER A 30 -8.60 24.29 18.36
N GLU A 31 -8.65 25.10 17.30
CA GLU A 31 -9.24 24.64 16.05
C GLU A 31 -8.53 23.37 15.55
N PRO A 32 -9.27 22.41 14.97
CA PRO A 32 -8.69 21.18 14.47
C PRO A 32 -7.99 21.42 13.12
N SER A 33 -6.81 20.85 12.95
CA SER A 33 -6.12 20.76 11.68
C SER A 33 -6.28 19.34 11.12
N SER A 34 -6.67 19.20 9.86
CA SER A 34 -6.89 17.88 9.24
C SER A 34 -6.06 17.73 7.96
N LEU A 35 -5.48 16.54 7.78
CA LEU A 35 -4.81 16.11 6.56
C LEU A 35 -5.46 14.83 6.06
N VAL A 36 -5.84 14.83 4.80
CA VAL A 36 -6.32 13.65 4.10
C VAL A 36 -5.26 13.22 3.11
N MET A 37 -4.80 11.98 3.20
CA MET A 37 -3.82 11.43 2.27
C MET A 37 -4.15 9.99 1.90
N ARG A 38 -3.82 9.62 0.67
CA ARG A 38 -3.91 8.23 0.19
C ARG A 38 -2.57 7.54 0.39
N MET A 39 -2.60 6.36 0.98
CA MET A 39 -1.44 5.49 1.12
C MET A 39 -0.95 5.01 -0.26
N PRO A 40 0.35 4.73 -0.42
CA PRO A 40 0.88 4.21 -1.68
C PRO A 40 0.23 2.86 -2.04
N CYS A 41 0.34 2.49 -3.30
CA CYS A 41 -0.07 1.17 -3.76
C CYS A 41 0.73 0.08 -3.04
N GLU A 42 0.12 -1.09 -2.92
CA GLU A 42 0.81 -2.26 -2.38
C GLU A 42 2.07 -2.56 -3.21
N VAL A 43 3.14 -2.98 -2.53
CA VAL A 43 4.37 -3.35 -3.21
C VAL A 43 4.14 -4.62 -4.02
N VAL A 44 4.62 -4.62 -5.27
CA VAL A 44 4.53 -5.79 -6.14
C VAL A 44 5.92 -6.20 -6.62
N ASP A 45 6.20 -7.49 -6.51
CA ASP A 45 7.34 -8.12 -7.17
C ASP A 45 6.98 -8.43 -8.62
N ASP A 46 7.49 -7.62 -9.54
CA ASP A 46 7.10 -7.65 -10.94
C ASP A 46 7.58 -8.92 -11.65
N ASN A 47 8.76 -9.43 -11.28
CA ASN A 47 9.31 -10.68 -11.82
C ASN A 47 8.45 -11.87 -11.38
N LYS A 48 8.09 -11.91 -10.09
CA LYS A 48 7.20 -12.95 -9.57
C LYS A 48 5.82 -12.91 -10.25
N ALA A 49 5.31 -11.73 -10.58
CA ALA A 49 4.04 -11.61 -11.29
C ALA A 49 4.15 -12.12 -12.74
N GLU A 50 5.28 -11.87 -13.42
CA GLU A 50 5.57 -12.42 -14.74
C GLU A 50 5.68 -13.96 -14.71
N ASP A 51 6.41 -14.52 -13.75
CA ASP A 51 6.51 -15.97 -13.53
C ASP A 51 5.13 -16.62 -13.32
N VAL A 52 4.25 -15.96 -12.57
CA VAL A 52 2.88 -16.44 -12.36
C VAL A 52 2.08 -16.39 -13.67
N ALA A 53 2.23 -15.35 -14.49
CA ALA A 53 1.56 -15.26 -15.78
C ALA A 53 1.99 -16.39 -16.72
N ASP A 54 3.28 -16.69 -16.80
CA ASP A 54 3.84 -17.75 -17.64
C ASP A 54 3.37 -19.14 -17.16
N ARG A 55 3.32 -19.35 -15.84
CA ARG A 55 2.77 -20.60 -15.26
C ARG A 55 1.29 -20.76 -15.55
N VAL A 56 0.49 -19.69 -15.42
CA VAL A 56 -0.94 -19.72 -15.76
C VAL A 56 -1.13 -20.03 -17.24
N HIS A 57 -0.35 -19.41 -18.13
CA HIS A 57 -0.40 -19.72 -19.55
C HIS A 57 -0.06 -21.19 -19.82
N THR A 58 0.98 -21.71 -19.19
CA THR A 58 1.37 -23.13 -19.31
C THR A 58 0.25 -24.07 -18.85
N LEU A 59 -0.43 -23.75 -17.76
CA LEU A 59 -1.56 -24.54 -17.26
C LEU A 59 -2.78 -24.47 -18.18
N TYR A 60 -3.00 -23.35 -18.86
CA TYR A 60 -4.07 -23.18 -19.86
C TYR A 60 -3.71 -23.77 -21.23
N ASN A 61 -2.42 -24.02 -21.50
CA ASN A 61 -1.97 -24.50 -22.80
C ASN A 61 -2.10 -26.03 -22.87
N GLY A 62 -3.29 -26.50 -23.25
CA GLY A 62 -3.60 -27.92 -23.44
C GLY A 62 -5.08 -28.24 -23.25
N TYR A 63 -5.42 -29.53 -23.12
CA TYR A 63 -6.70 -29.90 -22.52
C TYR A 63 -6.53 -29.80 -21.01
N THR A 64 -6.80 -28.62 -20.44
CA THR A 64 -6.59 -28.35 -19.01
C THR A 64 -7.28 -29.41 -18.15
N SER A 65 -6.50 -30.29 -17.54
CA SER A 65 -7.02 -31.31 -16.64
C SER A 65 -7.66 -30.67 -15.41
N GLY A 66 -8.58 -31.35 -14.75
CA GLY A 66 -9.19 -30.83 -13.51
C GLY A 66 -8.16 -30.46 -12.42
N LYS A 67 -6.99 -31.12 -12.42
CA LYS A 67 -5.87 -30.80 -11.53
C LYS A 67 -5.17 -29.50 -11.94
N GLU A 68 -4.96 -29.26 -13.23
CA GLU A 68 -4.39 -28.02 -13.74
C GLU A 68 -5.33 -26.83 -13.53
N GLN A 69 -6.64 -27.02 -13.74
CA GLN A 69 -7.66 -26.01 -13.44
C GLN A 69 -7.64 -25.61 -11.96
N LEU A 70 -7.55 -26.59 -11.06
CA LEU A 70 -7.45 -26.31 -9.62
C LEU A 70 -6.16 -25.58 -9.27
N SER A 71 -5.03 -26.01 -9.86
CA SER A 71 -3.72 -25.40 -9.62
C SER A 71 -3.66 -23.96 -10.12
N ALA A 72 -4.20 -23.67 -11.31
CA ALA A 72 -4.29 -22.32 -11.86
C ALA A 72 -5.18 -21.41 -11.00
N TYR A 73 -6.34 -21.93 -10.58
CA TYR A 73 -7.24 -21.20 -9.68
C TYR A 73 -6.57 -20.86 -8.35
N GLN A 74 -5.89 -21.83 -7.71
CA GLN A 74 -5.19 -21.60 -6.44
C GLN A 74 -4.08 -20.57 -6.60
N LEU A 75 -3.25 -20.69 -7.65
CA LEU A 75 -2.17 -19.76 -7.93
C LEU A 75 -2.68 -18.31 -8.08
N LEU A 76 -3.78 -18.12 -8.81
CA LEU A 76 -4.41 -16.81 -9.00
C LEU A 76 -5.13 -16.29 -7.75
N MET A 77 -5.58 -17.16 -6.85
CA MET A 77 -6.21 -16.77 -5.58
C MET A 77 -5.18 -16.45 -4.49
N GLU A 78 -3.98 -17.02 -4.54
CA GLU A 78 -2.89 -16.80 -3.58
C GLU A 78 -2.20 -15.44 -3.73
N VAL A 79 -2.10 -14.91 -4.95
CA VAL A 79 -1.52 -13.58 -5.19
C VAL A 79 -2.41 -12.46 -4.66
N THR A 80 -1.85 -11.32 -4.29
CA THR A 80 -2.63 -10.14 -3.85
C THR A 80 -3.38 -9.51 -5.04
N PRO A 81 -4.43 -8.70 -4.82
CA PRO A 81 -5.12 -7.98 -5.91
C PRO A 81 -4.16 -7.14 -6.78
N SER A 82 -3.19 -6.46 -6.16
CA SER A 82 -2.19 -5.65 -6.87
C SER A 82 -1.25 -6.52 -7.71
N ALA A 83 -0.84 -7.67 -7.18
CA ALA A 83 -0.05 -8.64 -7.94
C ALA A 83 -0.86 -9.27 -9.08
N LEU A 84 -2.16 -9.54 -8.89
CA LEU A 84 -3.05 -10.06 -9.92
C LEU A 84 -3.18 -9.10 -11.11
N HIS A 85 -3.23 -7.79 -10.87
CA HIS A 85 -3.16 -6.77 -11.94
C HIS A 85 -1.88 -6.92 -12.77
N ARG A 86 -0.73 -7.16 -12.11
CA ARG A 86 0.55 -7.38 -12.82
C ARG A 86 0.57 -8.71 -13.59
N VAL A 87 0.03 -9.78 -13.01
CA VAL A 87 -0.15 -11.06 -13.70
C VAL A 87 -0.99 -10.87 -14.97
N GLN A 88 -2.15 -10.21 -14.87
CA GLN A 88 -3.02 -9.95 -16.02
C GLN A 88 -2.27 -9.16 -17.10
N ARG A 89 -1.54 -8.12 -16.72
CA ARG A 89 -0.78 -7.30 -17.65
C ARG A 89 0.28 -8.11 -18.40
N HIS A 90 1.12 -8.87 -17.68
CA HIS A 90 2.15 -9.70 -18.29
C HIS A 90 1.56 -10.79 -19.18
N TYR A 91 0.49 -11.46 -18.71
CA TYR A 91 -0.23 -12.45 -19.51
C TYR A 91 -0.73 -11.85 -20.82
N ASN A 92 -1.39 -10.70 -20.77
CA ASN A 92 -1.94 -10.05 -21.97
C ASN A 92 -0.82 -9.57 -22.92
N LYS A 93 0.29 -9.08 -22.38
CA LYS A 93 1.46 -8.65 -23.14
C LYS A 93 2.06 -9.80 -23.95
N HIS A 94 2.24 -10.97 -23.34
CA HIS A 94 2.92 -12.11 -23.97
C HIS A 94 1.97 -13.01 -24.78
N TYR A 95 0.77 -13.23 -24.26
CA TYR A 95 -0.15 -14.27 -24.72
C TYR A 95 -1.50 -13.74 -25.21
N GLY A 96 -1.78 -12.43 -25.10
CA GLY A 96 -3.07 -11.85 -25.47
C GLY A 96 -3.49 -12.10 -26.92
N LYS A 97 -2.53 -12.37 -27.82
CA LYS A 97 -2.80 -12.80 -29.20
C LYS A 97 -3.56 -14.12 -29.32
N PHE A 98 -3.54 -14.95 -28.28
CA PHE A 98 -4.24 -16.24 -28.21
C PHE A 98 -5.53 -16.18 -27.37
N GLY A 99 -5.98 -14.98 -27.01
CA GLY A 99 -7.05 -14.74 -26.06
C GLY A 99 -6.54 -13.95 -24.86
N ASP A 100 -7.24 -12.89 -24.48
CA ASP A 100 -6.89 -12.13 -23.30
C ASP A 100 -7.07 -12.96 -22.02
N PHE A 101 -6.43 -12.52 -20.95
CA PHE A 101 -6.44 -13.18 -19.65
C PHE A 101 -7.86 -13.43 -19.13
N ALA A 102 -8.78 -12.46 -19.26
CA ALA A 102 -10.13 -12.61 -18.72
C ALA A 102 -10.91 -13.67 -19.48
N TRP A 103 -10.86 -13.61 -20.81
CA TRP A 103 -11.49 -14.57 -21.69
C TRP A 103 -10.91 -15.97 -21.51
N ARG A 104 -9.58 -16.10 -21.46
CA ARG A 104 -8.91 -17.40 -21.24
C ARG A 104 -9.18 -17.98 -19.86
N THR A 105 -9.20 -17.16 -18.81
CA THR A 105 -9.56 -17.62 -17.47
C THR A 105 -11.00 -18.12 -17.41
N GLU A 106 -11.93 -17.49 -18.13
CA GLU A 106 -13.31 -17.96 -18.23
C GLU A 106 -13.45 -19.26 -19.02
N ASP A 107 -12.77 -19.39 -20.15
CA ASP A 107 -12.76 -20.61 -20.98
C ASP A 107 -12.21 -21.81 -20.21
N GLU A 108 -11.08 -21.64 -19.52
CA GLU A 108 -10.38 -22.75 -18.87
C GLU A 108 -10.92 -23.10 -17.47
N LEU A 109 -11.42 -22.12 -16.71
CA LEU A 109 -11.89 -22.34 -15.32
C LEU A 109 -13.41 -22.26 -15.17
N GLY A 110 -14.12 -21.82 -16.20
CA GLY A 110 -15.55 -21.56 -16.17
C GLY A 110 -15.94 -20.22 -15.51
N PRO A 111 -17.17 -19.75 -15.78
CA PRO A 111 -17.61 -18.38 -15.45
C PRO A 111 -17.58 -18.08 -13.95
N ARG A 112 -17.87 -19.07 -13.10
CA ARG A 112 -17.92 -18.87 -11.64
C ARG A 112 -16.53 -18.60 -11.05
N LYS A 113 -15.52 -19.38 -11.44
CA LYS A 113 -14.15 -19.22 -10.92
C LYS A 113 -13.51 -17.96 -11.51
N ALA A 114 -13.71 -17.73 -12.81
CA ALA A 114 -13.22 -16.53 -13.48
C ALA A 114 -13.79 -15.25 -12.86
N SER A 115 -15.10 -15.20 -12.61
CA SER A 115 -15.74 -14.04 -11.97
C SER A 115 -15.16 -13.74 -10.58
N LEU A 116 -14.81 -14.77 -9.79
CA LEU A 116 -14.16 -14.56 -8.48
C LEU A 116 -12.78 -13.95 -8.62
N ILE A 117 -11.97 -14.44 -9.58
CA ILE A 117 -10.63 -13.89 -9.86
C ILE A 117 -10.74 -12.46 -10.37
N LEU A 118 -11.57 -12.21 -11.39
CA LEU A 118 -11.72 -10.91 -12.01
C LEU A 118 -12.30 -9.86 -11.05
N ARG A 119 -13.18 -10.25 -10.12
CA ARG A 119 -13.67 -9.35 -9.08
C ARG A 119 -12.55 -8.78 -8.20
N ARG A 120 -11.47 -9.54 -7.97
CA ARG A 120 -10.33 -9.09 -7.18
C ARG A 120 -9.56 -7.96 -7.86
N LEU A 121 -9.56 -7.90 -9.19
CA LEU A 121 -9.01 -6.74 -9.91
C LEU A 121 -9.76 -5.45 -9.54
N GLY A 122 -11.06 -5.54 -9.22
CA GLY A 122 -11.86 -4.41 -8.75
C GLY A 122 -11.59 -3.98 -7.29
N GLU A 123 -10.79 -4.72 -6.52
CA GLU A 123 -10.42 -4.35 -5.15
C GLU A 123 -9.33 -3.27 -5.10
N VAL A 124 -8.60 -3.08 -6.21
CA VAL A 124 -7.56 -2.06 -6.36
C VAL A 124 -8.19 -0.75 -6.83
N SER A 125 -7.79 0.38 -6.24
CA SER A 125 -8.32 1.68 -6.67
C SER A 125 -7.90 2.01 -8.10
N ALA A 126 -8.70 2.84 -8.77
CA ALA A 126 -8.40 3.30 -10.13
C ALA A 126 -6.99 3.93 -10.26
N ARG A 127 -6.51 4.61 -9.22
CA ARG A 127 -5.16 5.20 -9.19
C ARG A 127 -4.08 4.11 -9.25
N CYS A 128 -4.21 3.10 -8.39
CA CYS A 128 -3.22 2.03 -8.34
C CYS A 128 -3.34 1.10 -9.55
N ALA A 129 -4.55 0.81 -10.02
CA ALA A 129 -4.77 0.07 -11.25
C ALA A 129 -4.06 0.74 -12.44
N ALA A 130 -4.18 2.07 -12.59
CA ALA A 130 -3.46 2.81 -13.63
C ALA A 130 -1.93 2.67 -13.50
N LEU A 131 -1.37 2.89 -12.30
CA LEU A 131 0.07 2.75 -12.05
C LEU A 131 0.57 1.31 -12.28
N LEU A 132 -0.26 0.30 -12.01
CA LEU A 132 0.09 -1.10 -12.23
C LEU A 132 0.05 -1.49 -13.72
N THR A 133 -0.32 -0.60 -14.64
CA THR A 133 -0.21 -0.84 -16.10
C THR A 133 1.16 -0.48 -16.69
N GLU A 134 2.02 0.18 -15.92
CA GLU A 134 3.34 0.68 -16.34
C GLU A 134 4.27 -0.40 -16.93
N PRO A 135 5.16 -0.07 -17.90
CA PRO A 135 6.09 -0.96 -18.59
C PRO A 135 6.82 -1.94 -17.66
N SER A 136 7.38 -1.40 -16.59
CA SER A 136 8.14 -2.11 -15.57
C SER A 136 7.94 -1.46 -14.20
N ILE A 137 8.00 -2.28 -13.15
CA ILE A 137 7.94 -1.83 -11.76
C ILE A 137 9.13 -2.43 -11.03
N TYR A 138 9.86 -1.61 -10.29
CA TYR A 138 10.97 -2.07 -9.47
C TYR A 138 10.65 -1.93 -7.99
N MET A 139 11.07 -2.90 -7.19
CA MET A 139 11.03 -2.77 -5.74
C MET A 139 12.25 -1.99 -5.27
N HIS A 140 12.04 -0.94 -4.50
CA HIS A 140 13.12 -0.12 -3.94
C HIS A 140 12.93 0.04 -2.43
N THR A 141 14.00 -0.20 -1.67
CA THR A 141 14.02 -0.01 -0.22
C THR A 141 14.65 1.34 0.11
N VAL A 142 13.96 2.15 0.93
CA VAL A 142 14.46 3.43 1.42
C VAL A 142 14.59 3.37 2.93
N SER A 143 15.72 3.83 3.47
CA SER A 143 15.93 3.97 4.92
C SER A 143 15.69 5.42 5.35
N ILE A 144 14.75 5.62 6.28
CA ILE A 144 14.36 6.95 6.76
C ILE A 144 14.70 7.06 8.24
N PRO A 145 15.48 8.05 8.69
CA PRO A 145 15.76 8.27 10.11
C PRO A 145 14.53 8.89 10.80
N TYR A 146 14.28 8.48 12.05
CA TYR A 146 13.22 9.03 12.88
C TYR A 146 13.57 9.00 14.37
N LEU A 147 12.94 9.88 15.14
CA LEU A 147 13.12 9.95 16.59
C LEU A 147 12.04 9.16 17.32
N VAL A 148 12.47 8.31 18.26
CA VAL A 148 11.61 7.65 19.24
C VAL A 148 11.81 8.31 20.59
N CYS A 149 10.83 9.11 21.01
CA CYS A 149 10.87 9.79 22.30
C CYS A 149 9.98 9.08 23.32
N ARG A 150 10.54 8.77 24.50
CA ARG A 150 9.81 8.23 25.66
C ARG A 150 9.83 9.26 26.78
N GLY A 151 8.66 9.51 27.37
CA GLY A 151 8.55 10.38 28.55
C GLY A 151 9.19 9.71 29.76
N LEU A 152 10.03 10.45 30.48
CA LEU A 152 10.58 10.03 31.77
C LEU A 152 9.62 10.50 32.87
N GLY A 153 8.93 9.58 33.53
CA GLY A 153 8.05 9.89 34.67
C GLY A 153 6.63 9.33 34.55
N GLY A 154 5.96 9.15 35.69
CA GLY A 154 4.54 8.81 35.77
C GLY A 154 3.65 9.94 35.23
N PRO A 155 2.34 9.71 35.06
CA PRO A 155 1.43 10.75 34.58
C PRO A 155 1.60 12.01 35.44
N PRO A 156 1.78 13.20 34.83
CA PRO A 156 1.96 14.42 35.60
C PRO A 156 0.75 14.61 36.53
N PRO A 157 0.94 15.12 37.76
CA PRO A 157 -0.16 15.52 38.61
C PRO A 157 -0.91 16.65 37.89
N TRP A 158 -2.00 16.28 37.24
CA TRP A 158 -3.11 17.08 36.72
C TRP A 158 -2.77 18.56 36.48
N GLY A 159 -2.56 18.92 35.20
CA GLY A 159 -2.83 20.29 34.71
C GLY A 159 -1.72 21.33 34.74
N PHE A 160 -0.55 21.09 35.36
CA PHE A 160 0.42 22.18 35.57
C PHE A 160 1.65 22.20 34.63
N LEU A 161 1.98 21.10 33.96
CA LEU A 161 3.16 21.05 33.08
C LEU A 161 2.76 21.04 31.61
N ARG A 162 3.35 21.93 30.80
CA ARG A 162 3.21 21.85 29.35
C ARG A 162 3.87 20.54 28.89
N PRO A 163 3.35 19.86 27.86
CA PRO A 163 4.01 18.68 27.30
C PRO A 163 5.49 18.90 26.98
N SER A 164 5.87 20.13 26.61
CA SER A 164 7.24 20.56 26.32
C SER A 164 8.20 20.51 27.52
N ASP A 165 7.68 20.60 28.75
CA ASP A 165 8.47 20.74 29.98
C ASP A 165 8.73 19.38 30.65
N LEU A 166 8.09 18.30 30.16
CA LEU A 166 8.31 16.95 30.64
C LEU A 166 9.65 16.40 30.12
N PRO A 167 10.49 15.81 30.98
CA PRO A 167 11.73 15.19 30.54
C PRO A 167 11.43 14.02 29.62
N ARG A 168 12.19 13.92 28.52
CA ARG A 168 12.04 12.91 27.48
C ARG A 168 13.41 12.38 27.09
N VAL A 169 13.51 11.07 26.90
CA VAL A 169 14.67 10.45 26.23
C VAL A 169 14.26 10.19 24.80
N CYS A 170 15.01 10.75 23.85
CA CYS A 170 14.81 10.53 22.43
C CYS A 170 15.99 9.73 21.87
N GLU A 171 15.69 8.66 21.14
CA GLU A 171 16.64 7.81 20.45
C GLU A 171 16.39 7.92 18.94
N GLU A 172 17.45 8.11 18.16
CA GLU A 172 17.36 8.04 16.68
C GLU A 172 17.30 6.58 16.23
N ARG A 173 16.35 6.27 15.36
CA ARG A 173 16.16 4.95 14.76
C ARG A 173 15.96 5.07 13.26
N TRP A 174 16.12 3.96 12.57
CA TRP A 174 15.96 3.87 11.12
C TRP A 174 14.75 3.02 10.76
N LEU A 175 13.94 3.51 9.82
CA LEU A 175 12.80 2.81 9.26
C LEU A 175 13.11 2.41 7.82
N SER A 176 13.14 1.10 7.54
CA SER A 176 13.25 0.58 6.19
C SER A 176 11.86 0.48 5.56
N VAL A 177 11.63 1.21 4.47
CA VAL A 177 10.37 1.24 3.75
C VAL A 177 10.58 0.67 2.36
N LEU A 178 9.92 -0.46 2.07
CA LEU A 178 9.85 -1.02 0.73
C LEU A 178 8.74 -0.30 -0.06
N ARG A 179 9.03 0.11 -1.29
CA ARG A 179 8.07 0.79 -2.16
C ARG A 179 8.24 0.39 -3.62
N ASN A 180 7.18 0.56 -4.40
CA ASN A 180 7.27 0.49 -5.86
C ASN A 180 7.99 1.73 -6.39
N PHE A 181 8.86 1.52 -7.37
CA PHE A 181 9.50 2.54 -8.17
C PHE A 181 9.01 2.41 -9.61
N PHE A 182 8.40 3.48 -10.10
CA PHE A 182 7.86 3.61 -11.44
C PHE A 182 8.77 4.57 -12.22
N PRO A 183 9.56 4.10 -13.20
CA PRO A 183 10.59 4.91 -13.86
C PRO A 183 10.03 6.17 -14.53
N GLU A 184 8.86 6.08 -15.15
CA GLU A 184 8.24 7.16 -15.92
C GLU A 184 7.44 8.14 -15.03
N ASN A 185 7.13 7.77 -13.78
CA ASN A 185 6.37 8.57 -12.82
C ASN A 185 7.19 8.95 -11.57
N ALA A 186 8.51 9.12 -11.72
CA ALA A 186 9.41 9.46 -10.61
C ALA A 186 9.24 10.93 -10.15
N GLU A 187 8.07 11.29 -9.62
CA GLU A 187 7.86 12.56 -8.92
C GLU A 187 8.25 12.45 -7.44
N GLY A 188 8.93 13.49 -6.97
CA GLY A 188 9.69 13.55 -5.73
C GLY A 188 8.90 13.36 -4.42
N TYR A 189 9.68 13.17 -3.36
CA TYR A 189 9.19 13.03 -1.99
C TYR A 189 8.36 14.23 -1.54
N ILE A 190 7.05 14.03 -1.33
CA ILE A 190 6.20 15.06 -0.72
C ILE A 190 6.22 14.88 0.80
N ARG A 191 6.85 15.81 1.53
CA ARG A 191 6.73 15.94 2.99
C ARG A 191 5.49 16.77 3.31
N TYR A 192 4.52 16.17 3.98
CA TYR A 192 3.36 16.90 4.50
C TYR A 192 3.62 17.32 5.95
N LEU A 193 3.47 18.61 6.24
CA LEU A 193 3.56 19.15 7.59
C LEU A 193 2.16 19.50 8.10
N LEU A 194 1.71 18.83 9.16
CA LEU A 194 0.55 19.25 9.92
C LEU A 194 1.02 20.23 11.00
N SER A 195 0.51 21.46 10.96
CA SER A 195 0.63 22.40 12.07
C SER A 195 -0.78 22.76 12.57
N PRO A 196 -1.02 22.74 13.89
CA PRO A 196 -2.21 23.40 14.43
C PRO A 196 -2.01 24.90 14.30
N THR A 197 -2.97 25.62 13.72
CA THR A 197 -3.01 27.08 13.76
C THR A 197 -3.16 27.50 15.22
N SER A 198 -2.24 28.35 15.68
CA SER A 198 -2.31 28.93 17.03
C SER A 198 -3.50 29.90 17.08
N PRO A 199 -4.38 29.84 18.08
CA PRO A 199 -5.29 30.95 18.38
C PRO A 199 -4.62 32.04 19.23
N TYR A 200 -3.29 32.01 19.43
CA TYR A 200 -2.54 33.03 20.17
C TYR A 200 -1.21 33.36 19.49
#